data_AF-A0A7S3JLH5-F1
#
_entry.id   AF-A0A7S3JLH5-F1
#
_cell.length_a   1.000
_cell.length_b   1.000
_cell.length_c   1.000
_cell.angle_alpha   90.00
_cell.angle_beta   90.00
_cell.angle_gamma   90.00
#
_symmetry.space_group_name_H-M   'P 1'
#
loop_
_entity.id
_entity.type
_entity.pdbx_description
1 polymer ?
#
loop_
_entity_poly.entity_id
_entity_poly.type
_entity_poly.pdbx_seq_one_letter_code
_entity_poly.pdbx_strand_id
1 'polypeptide(L)'
;MDKGSKKDNDASDNGSDSDMNLDLLGREVEPLLEDGVFKQIGQWKAHKDSIRFIKFIKETDVPIIFTAGLDKMARIWSLRGEPMGTLRQGIVKFIDNAWDFPLQDHENMKDDRNDRVSNMLEEVKKKRDLDIQSRKMFTKAVDKKKTMTSRVMDKTSQPIVS
;
A
#
# COMPACT_ATOMS: atom_id res chain seq x y z
N MET A 1 35.90 1.40 96.86
CA MET A 1 36.61 0.19 96.39
C MET A 1 35.93 -0.21 95.09
N ASP A 2 36.56 -0.54 93.99
CA ASP A 2 37.91 -0.38 93.45
C ASP A 2 37.75 -0.72 91.95
N LYS A 3 38.61 -0.13 91.14
CA LYS A 3 39.00 -0.36 89.73
C LYS A 3 38.44 -1.63 89.06
N GLY A 4 37.95 -1.64 87.82
CA GLY A 4 38.59 -1.14 86.60
C GLY A 4 39.39 -2.26 85.90
N SER A 5 38.93 -2.76 84.74
CA SER A 5 39.72 -3.52 83.73
C SER A 5 38.83 -3.91 82.54
N LYS A 6 39.00 -3.26 81.37
CA LYS A 6 39.70 -3.74 80.14
C LYS A 6 38.95 -4.89 79.42
N LYS A 7 38.26 -4.61 78.30
CA LYS A 7 38.75 -4.64 76.90
C LYS A 7 39.41 -5.98 76.56
N ASP A 8 38.79 -6.75 75.68
CA ASP A 8 39.46 -7.47 74.60
C ASP A 8 38.57 -7.46 73.36
N ASN A 9 39.14 -6.87 72.31
CA ASN A 9 38.64 -6.84 70.95
C ASN A 9 39.27 -8.04 70.25
N ASP A 10 38.47 -8.97 69.73
CA ASP A 10 38.97 -9.95 68.76
C ASP A 10 38.25 -9.73 67.43
N ALA A 11 38.76 -8.73 66.70
CA ALA A 11 38.65 -8.67 65.26
C ALA A 11 39.74 -9.60 64.69
N SER A 12 39.34 -10.74 64.15
CA SER A 12 40.20 -11.56 63.29
C SER A 12 39.90 -11.23 61.84
N ASP A 13 40.66 -10.25 61.36
CA ASP A 13 40.96 -10.00 59.95
C ASP A 13 42.10 -10.95 59.54
N ASN A 14 41.95 -11.65 58.42
CA ASN A 14 43.00 -11.78 57.40
C ASN A 14 42.67 -12.81 56.32
N GLY A 15 42.82 -12.37 55.08
CA GLY A 15 43.22 -13.19 53.93
C GLY A 15 42.13 -13.33 52.86
N SER A 16 41.93 -12.33 52.00
CA SER A 16 42.70 -12.11 50.76
C SER A 16 42.30 -13.07 49.64
N ASP A 17 41.18 -12.78 48.96
CA ASP A 17 41.06 -13.07 47.54
C ASP A 17 41.18 -11.74 46.79
N SER A 18 42.44 -11.47 46.49
CA SER A 18 42.97 -10.71 45.34
C SER A 18 41.94 -10.08 44.41
N ASP A 19 42.00 -8.76 44.39
CA ASP A 19 41.78 -7.90 43.25
C ASP A 19 42.11 -8.59 41.92
N MET A 20 41.08 -8.91 41.14
CA MET A 20 41.18 -8.94 39.68
C MET A 20 40.63 -7.62 39.17
N ASN A 21 41.37 -6.55 39.46
CA ASN A 21 41.26 -5.32 38.71
C ASN A 21 41.88 -5.59 37.32
N LEU A 22 41.08 -6.11 36.39
CA LEU A 22 41.43 -6.17 34.97
C LEU A 22 40.78 -4.99 34.26
N ASP A 23 41.25 -3.81 34.63
CA ASP A 23 41.11 -2.61 33.81
C ASP A 23 42.04 -2.79 32.61
N LEU A 24 41.60 -3.52 31.59
CA LEU A 24 42.32 -3.65 30.33
C LEU A 24 41.35 -3.80 29.17
N LEU A 25 41.22 -2.65 28.52
CA LEU A 25 40.59 -2.37 27.23
C LEU A 25 39.09 -2.14 27.35
N GLY A 26 38.76 -0.85 27.43
CA GLY A 26 37.46 -0.31 27.09
C GLY A 26 36.91 -1.02 25.86
N ARG A 27 36.03 -1.98 26.11
CA ARG A 27 35.03 -2.34 25.12
C ARG A 27 34.01 -1.22 25.17
N GLU A 28 34.42 -0.07 24.63
CA GLU A 28 33.47 0.75 23.90
C GLU A 28 32.73 -0.26 23.03
N VAL A 29 31.44 -0.45 23.31
CA VAL A 29 30.57 -1.09 22.34
C VAL A 29 30.60 -0.10 21.19
N GLU A 30 31.54 -0.27 20.27
CA GLU A 30 31.58 0.53 19.05
C GLU A 30 30.18 0.38 18.47
N PRO A 31 29.40 1.46 18.40
CA PRO A 31 28.11 1.37 17.78
C PRO A 31 28.37 0.92 16.35
N LEU A 32 27.73 -0.18 15.95
CA LEU A 32 27.88 -0.78 14.60
C LEU A 32 27.45 0.18 13.47
N LEU A 33 27.00 1.39 13.82
CA LEU A 33 26.59 2.48 12.96
C LEU A 33 27.04 3.80 13.63
N GLU A 34 27.76 4.66 12.91
CA GLU A 34 28.12 5.99 13.39
C GLU A 34 26.87 6.76 13.84
N ASP A 35 26.89 7.27 15.08
CA ASP A 35 25.83 8.08 15.71
C ASP A 35 25.62 9.47 15.04
N GLY A 36 25.94 9.60 13.75
CA GLY A 36 25.76 10.81 12.94
C GLY A 36 24.66 10.73 11.89
N VAL A 37 24.04 9.57 11.63
CA VAL A 37 23.14 9.42 10.46
C VAL A 37 21.64 9.52 10.81
N PHE A 38 21.26 9.38 12.08
CA PHE A 38 19.84 9.43 12.48
C PHE A 38 19.41 10.84 12.85
N LYS A 39 18.87 11.56 11.87
CA LYS A 39 18.21 12.85 12.10
C LYS A 39 16.76 12.63 12.51
N GLN A 40 16.42 13.02 13.74
CA GLN A 40 15.02 13.09 14.17
C GLN A 40 14.25 14.09 13.29
N ILE A 41 13.27 13.59 12.53
CA ILE A 41 12.45 14.40 11.61
C ILE A 41 11.24 15.04 12.29
N GLY A 42 10.82 14.54 13.45
CA GLY A 42 9.70 15.07 14.22
C GLY A 42 9.41 14.28 15.49
N GLN A 43 8.59 14.87 16.36
CA GLN A 43 8.03 14.22 17.55
C GLN A 43 6.66 14.83 17.84
N TRP A 44 5.70 13.96 18.10
CA TRP A 44 4.35 14.38 18.46
C TRP A 44 3.70 13.37 19.39
N LYS A 45 2.70 13.84 20.13
CA LYS A 45 1.90 12.99 21.00
C LYS A 45 0.79 12.32 20.20
N ALA A 46 1.02 11.07 19.80
CA ALA A 46 0.07 10.32 18.98
C ALA A 46 -1.17 9.88 19.78
N HIS A 47 -1.00 9.29 20.97
CA HIS A 47 -2.09 8.72 21.77
C HIS A 47 -2.17 9.35 23.17
N LYS A 48 -3.35 9.25 23.79
CA LYS A 48 -3.55 9.69 25.19
C LYS A 48 -2.95 8.70 26.19
N ASP A 49 -2.81 7.46 25.76
CA ASP A 49 -2.30 6.33 26.53
C ASP A 49 -1.14 5.66 25.76
N SER A 50 -0.56 4.62 26.35
CA SER A 50 0.55 3.85 25.81
C SER A 50 0.23 3.31 24.42
N ILE A 51 1.18 3.49 23.51
CA ILE A 51 1.11 2.96 22.16
C ILE A 51 1.51 1.48 22.23
N ARG A 52 0.64 0.60 21.73
CA ARG A 52 0.90 -0.84 21.67
C ARG A 52 1.48 -1.27 20.33
N PHE A 53 1.16 -0.53 19.27
CA PHE A 53 1.54 -0.91 17.92
C PHE A 53 1.83 0.31 17.07
N ILE A 54 2.90 0.22 16.28
CA ILE A 54 3.30 1.21 15.29
C ILE A 54 3.64 0.44 14.02
N LYS A 55 3.08 0.87 12.89
CA LYS A 55 3.41 0.30 11.58
C LYS A 55 3.63 1.41 10.57
N PHE A 56 4.72 1.29 9.84
CA PHE A 56 5.00 2.12 8.68
C PHE A 56 4.37 1.49 7.44
N ILE A 57 3.59 2.27 6.68
CA ILE A 57 2.91 1.83 5.47
C ILE A 57 3.53 2.61 4.31
N LYS A 58 4.05 1.88 3.33
CA LYS A 58 4.78 2.42 2.16
C LYS A 58 4.09 2.12 0.84
N GLU A 59 3.00 1.35 0.90
CA GLU A 59 2.21 0.89 -0.24
C GLU A 59 1.26 1.97 -0.77
N THR A 60 1.15 3.09 -0.06
CA THR A 60 0.38 4.28 -0.47
C THR A 60 1.27 5.28 -1.19
N ASP A 61 0.68 6.12 -2.04
CA ASP A 61 1.37 7.15 -2.83
C ASP A 61 2.27 8.04 -1.97
N VAL A 62 1.80 8.35 -0.75
CA VAL A 62 2.59 9.00 0.31
C VAL A 62 2.76 8.02 1.46
N PRO A 63 3.98 7.82 2.00
CA PRO A 63 4.17 6.95 3.16
C PRO A 63 3.46 7.50 4.39
N ILE A 64 2.78 6.61 5.13
CA ILE A 64 1.99 6.96 6.31
C ILE A 64 2.39 6.11 7.52
N ILE A 65 2.08 6.61 8.70
CA ILE A 65 2.33 5.95 9.98
C ILE A 65 0.99 5.57 10.59
N PHE A 66 0.83 4.28 10.88
CA PHE A 66 -0.30 3.73 11.61
C PHE A 66 0.08 3.48 13.07
N THR A 67 -0.73 3.97 14.01
CA THR A 67 -0.52 3.75 15.43
C THR A 67 -1.78 3.23 16.11
N ALA A 68 -1.64 2.27 17.02
CA ALA A 68 -2.73 1.81 17.87
C ALA A 68 -2.34 1.91 19.35
N GLY A 69 -3.20 2.56 20.13
CA GLY A 69 -2.99 2.81 21.55
C GLY A 69 -3.96 2.05 22.45
N LEU A 70 -3.62 1.99 23.74
CA LEU A 70 -4.54 1.54 24.78
C LEU A 70 -5.72 2.50 25.02
N ASP A 71 -5.66 3.70 24.44
CA ASP A 71 -6.76 4.67 24.42
C ASP A 71 -7.95 4.22 23.54
N LYS A 72 -7.95 2.96 23.07
CA LYS A 72 -8.98 2.33 22.23
C LYS A 72 -9.17 3.02 20.89
N MET A 73 -8.15 3.72 20.43
CA MET A 73 -8.12 4.39 19.15
C MET A 73 -6.98 3.84 18.31
N ALA A 74 -7.22 3.78 17.00
CA ALA A 74 -6.18 3.64 16.02
C ALA A 74 -6.14 4.94 15.20
N ARG A 75 -4.94 5.47 14.96
CA ARG A 75 -4.74 6.76 14.31
C ARG A 75 -3.75 6.62 13.16
N ILE A 76 -3.92 7.49 12.18
CA ILE A 76 -3.12 7.52 10.97
C ILE A 76 -2.50 8.90 10.86
N TRP A 77 -1.21 8.93 10.57
CA TRP A 77 -0.39 10.13 10.57
C TRP A 77 0.43 10.24 9.29
N SER A 78 0.67 11.48 8.89
CA SER A 78 1.73 11.82 7.96
C SER A 78 3.10 11.59 8.61
N LEU A 79 4.15 11.46 7.79
CA LEU A 79 5.54 11.40 8.23
C LEU A 79 5.96 12.61 9.11
N ARG A 80 5.27 13.74 8.97
CA ARG A 80 5.49 14.96 9.75
C ARG A 80 4.69 15.03 11.05
N GLY A 81 3.83 14.04 11.30
CA GLY A 81 2.98 13.99 12.49
C GLY A 81 1.63 14.69 12.37
N GLU A 82 1.22 15.04 11.16
CA GLU A 82 -0.11 15.59 10.91
C GLU A 82 -1.17 14.47 11.02
N PRO A 83 -2.27 14.68 11.77
CA PRO A 83 -3.33 13.70 11.91
C PRO A 83 -4.12 13.59 10.60
N MET A 84 -4.01 12.45 9.93
CA MET A 84 -4.75 12.18 8.68
C MET A 84 -6.12 11.56 8.95
N GLY A 85 -6.24 10.78 10.03
CA GLY A 85 -7.50 10.15 10.37
C GLY A 85 -7.45 9.35 11.67
N THR A 86 -8.63 9.00 12.19
CA THR A 86 -8.78 8.11 13.34
C THR A 86 -9.71 6.96 12.95
N LEU A 87 -9.20 5.73 13.04
CA LEU A 87 -9.99 4.53 12.89
C LEU A 87 -10.75 4.25 14.18
N ARG A 88 -12.06 4.11 14.05
CA ARG A 88 -12.98 3.79 15.14
C ARG A 88 -13.70 2.49 14.80
N GLN A 89 -13.98 1.68 15.82
CA GLN A 89 -14.76 0.47 15.66
C GLN A 89 -16.26 0.84 15.56
N GLY A 90 -16.95 0.35 14.52
CA GLY A 90 -18.39 0.49 14.32
C GLY A 90 -18.81 1.49 13.24
N ILE A 91 -20.06 1.41 12.79
CA ILE A 91 -20.67 2.36 11.85
C ILE A 91 -21.10 3.59 12.65
N VAL A 92 -20.20 4.55 12.83
CA VAL A 92 -20.59 5.83 13.42
C VAL A 92 -21.17 6.70 12.30
N LYS A 93 -22.50 6.67 12.16
CA LYS A 93 -23.29 7.34 11.11
C LYS A 93 -23.16 8.88 11.07
N PHE A 94 -22.43 9.50 12.01
CA PHE A 94 -22.44 10.95 12.25
C PHE A 94 -21.09 11.56 12.58
N ILE A 95 -19.99 10.85 12.35
CA ILE A 95 -18.67 11.48 12.44
C ILE A 95 -18.24 11.78 11.01
N ASP A 96 -17.84 13.03 10.77
CA ASP A 96 -17.02 13.42 9.63
C ASP A 96 -15.76 12.55 9.68
N ASN A 97 -15.87 11.34 9.13
CA ASN A 97 -14.76 10.44 8.91
C ASN A 97 -13.98 11.03 7.73
N ALA A 98 -13.40 12.20 7.96
CA ALA A 98 -12.47 12.87 7.08
C ALA A 98 -11.14 12.13 7.20
N TRP A 99 -11.15 10.88 6.73
CA TRP A 99 -9.89 10.22 6.45
C TRP A 99 -9.47 10.65 5.06
N ASP A 100 -8.39 11.44 5.01
CA ASP A 100 -7.81 11.90 3.77
C ASP A 100 -6.82 10.85 3.27
N PHE A 101 -7.24 10.10 2.25
CA PHE A 101 -6.40 9.10 1.61
C PHE A 101 -5.55 9.79 0.54
N PRO A 102 -4.21 9.70 0.63
CA PRO A 102 -3.34 10.20 -0.43
C PRO A 102 -3.42 9.22 -1.62
N LEU A 103 -4.41 9.44 -2.49
CA LEU A 103 -4.61 8.74 -3.77
C LEU A 103 -4.22 9.64 -4.95
N GLN A 104 -3.17 10.44 -4.79
CA GLN A 104 -2.70 11.37 -5.82
C GLN A 104 -2.33 10.64 -7.12
N ASP A 105 -1.80 9.42 -7.05
CA ASP A 105 -1.43 8.65 -8.23
C ASP A 105 -2.68 8.15 -8.98
N HIS A 106 -3.74 7.78 -8.28
CA HIS A 106 -5.01 7.41 -8.93
C HIS A 106 -5.63 8.60 -9.67
N GLU A 107 -5.55 9.81 -9.09
CA GLU A 107 -6.02 11.05 -9.71
C GLU A 107 -5.15 11.41 -10.91
N ASN A 108 -3.82 11.33 -10.78
CA ASN A 108 -2.88 11.63 -11.86
C ASN A 108 -3.00 10.63 -13.03
N MET A 109 -3.33 9.37 -12.76
CA MET A 109 -3.58 8.33 -13.77
C MET A 109 -5.00 8.35 -14.34
N LYS A 110 -5.82 9.37 -14.07
CA LYS A 110 -7.16 9.47 -14.69
C LYS A 110 -7.08 9.62 -16.20
N ASP A 111 -6.15 10.43 -16.68
CA ASP A 111 -6.03 10.73 -18.10
C ASP A 111 -5.54 9.52 -18.89
N ASP A 112 -4.50 8.84 -18.41
CA ASP A 112 -4.00 7.59 -19.02
C ASP A 112 -5.09 6.49 -19.11
N ARG A 113 -5.93 6.39 -18.07
CA ARG A 113 -7.05 5.43 -18.08
C ARG A 113 -8.13 5.84 -19.08
N ASN A 114 -8.44 7.13 -19.16
CA ASN A 114 -9.40 7.65 -20.14
C ASN A 114 -8.90 7.46 -21.57
N ASP A 115 -7.61 7.66 -21.82
CA ASP A 115 -6.98 7.42 -23.12
C ASP A 115 -7.02 5.95 -23.50
N ARG A 116 -6.71 5.05 -22.55
CA ARG A 116 -6.80 3.61 -22.77
C ARG A 116 -8.23 3.15 -23.09
N VAL A 117 -9.21 3.67 -22.35
CA VAL A 117 -10.63 3.38 -22.59
C VAL A 117 -11.08 3.91 -23.95
N SER A 118 -10.65 5.11 -24.31
CA SER A 118 -10.95 5.72 -25.61
C SER A 118 -10.38 4.90 -26.77
N ASN A 119 -9.12 4.46 -26.66
CA ASN A 119 -8.47 3.59 -27.63
C ASN A 119 -9.22 2.25 -27.78
N MET A 120 -9.62 1.62 -26.66
CA MET A 120 -10.42 0.39 -26.70
C MET A 120 -11.79 0.62 -27.36
N LEU A 121 -12.43 1.75 -27.09
CA LEU A 121 -13.71 2.13 -27.72
C LEU A 121 -13.57 2.30 -29.23
N GLU A 122 -12.48 2.90 -29.70
CA GLU A 122 -12.20 3.02 -31.14
C GLU A 122 -11.99 1.67 -31.80
N GLU A 123 -11.23 0.76 -31.18
CA GLU A 123 -11.04 -0.59 -31.69
C GLU A 123 -12.36 -1.36 -31.78
N VAL A 124 -13.22 -1.24 -30.77
CA VAL A 124 -14.55 -1.86 -30.76
C VAL A 124 -15.43 -1.27 -31.85
N LYS A 125 -15.37 0.05 -32.10
CA LYS A 125 -16.08 0.70 -33.21
C LYS A 125 -15.61 0.18 -34.56
N LYS A 126 -14.29 0.12 -34.80
CA LYS A 126 -13.73 -0.41 -36.05
C LYS A 126 -14.14 -1.87 -36.29
N LYS A 127 -14.07 -2.72 -35.28
CA LYS A 127 -14.51 -4.13 -35.38
C LYS A 127 -16.00 -4.23 -35.73
N ARG A 128 -16.86 -3.41 -35.10
CA ARG A 128 -18.29 -3.35 -35.40
C ARG A 128 -18.54 -2.94 -36.84
N ASP A 129 -17.86 -1.90 -37.33
CA ASP A 129 -18.05 -1.38 -38.68
C ASP A 129 -17.61 -2.40 -39.74
N LEU A 130 -16.50 -3.10 -39.50
CA LEU A 130 -16.03 -4.19 -40.35
C LEU A 130 -17.04 -5.35 -40.42
N ASP A 131 -17.64 -5.73 -39.29
CA ASP A 131 -18.68 -6.76 -39.24
C ASP A 131 -19.97 -6.31 -39.95
N ILE A 132 -20.38 -5.04 -39.81
CA ILE A 132 -21.51 -4.50 -40.57
C ILE A 132 -21.22 -4.52 -42.07
N GLN A 133 -20.01 -4.17 -42.49
CA GLN A 133 -19.61 -4.19 -43.90
C GLN A 133 -19.58 -5.62 -44.46
N SER A 134 -19.02 -6.58 -43.73
CA SER A 134 -18.95 -7.97 -44.16
C SER A 134 -20.35 -8.58 -44.32
N ARG A 135 -21.27 -8.32 -43.38
CA ARG A 135 -22.68 -8.73 -43.48
C ARG A 135 -23.36 -8.13 -44.70
N LYS A 136 -23.18 -6.83 -44.96
CA LYS A 136 -23.74 -6.15 -46.16
C LYS A 136 -23.18 -6.69 -47.47
N MET A 137 -21.89 -7.06 -47.51
CA MET A 137 -21.29 -7.68 -48.69
C MET A 137 -21.84 -9.09 -48.92
N PHE A 138 -22.03 -9.86 -47.85
CA PHE A 138 -22.60 -11.20 -47.93
C PHE A 138 -24.04 -11.18 -48.46
N THR A 139 -24.90 -10.27 -47.97
CA THR A 139 -26.28 -10.15 -48.47
C THR A 139 -26.32 -9.76 -49.95
N LYS A 140 -25.51 -8.78 -50.37
CA LYS A 140 -25.39 -8.40 -51.79
C LYS A 140 -24.92 -9.56 -52.68
N ALA A 141 -24.00 -10.38 -52.20
CA ALA A 141 -23.51 -11.55 -52.94
C ALA A 141 -24.60 -12.63 -53.10
N VAL A 142 -25.39 -12.86 -52.05
CA VAL A 142 -26.54 -13.78 -52.09
C VAL A 142 -27.59 -13.28 -53.08
N ASP A 143 -27.93 -12.00 -53.04
CA ASP A 143 -28.90 -11.39 -53.96
C ASP A 143 -28.43 -11.50 -55.42
N LYS A 144 -27.17 -11.16 -55.70
CA LYS A 144 -26.57 -11.26 -57.04
C LYS A 144 -26.59 -12.70 -57.56
N LYS A 145 -26.28 -13.69 -56.70
CA LYS A 145 -26.34 -15.11 -57.07
C LYS A 145 -27.76 -15.51 -57.43
N LYS A 146 -28.76 -15.12 -56.62
CA LYS A 146 -30.19 -15.41 -56.86
C LYS A 146 -30.68 -14.84 -58.20
N THR A 147 -30.31 -13.61 -58.54
CA THR A 147 -30.67 -12.96 -59.83
C THR A 147 -29.99 -13.64 -61.02
N MET A 148 -28.76 -14.12 -60.90
CA MET A 148 -28.11 -14.86 -61.97
C MET A 148 -28.77 -16.22 -62.19
N THR A 149 -29.10 -16.97 -61.12
CA THR A 149 -29.75 -18.27 -61.26
C THR A 149 -31.13 -18.17 -61.89
N SER A 150 -31.93 -17.15 -61.53
CA SER A 150 -33.25 -16.94 -62.14
C SER A 150 -33.13 -16.61 -63.63
N ARG A 151 -32.13 -15.81 -64.03
CA ARG A 151 -31.90 -15.44 -65.44
C ARG A 151 -31.37 -16.60 -66.30
N VAL A 152 -30.69 -17.57 -65.69
CA VAL A 152 -30.24 -18.81 -66.36
C VAL A 152 -31.43 -19.76 -66.57
N MET A 153 -32.33 -19.88 -65.59
CA MET A 153 -33.55 -20.68 -65.73
C MET A 153 -34.47 -20.14 -66.82
N ASP A 154 -34.59 -18.82 -66.96
CA ASP A 154 -35.45 -18.16 -67.96
C ASP A 154 -34.94 -18.36 -69.41
N LYS A 155 -33.61 -18.47 -69.60
CA LYS A 155 -33.00 -18.73 -70.92
C LYS A 155 -33.06 -20.19 -71.37
N THR A 156 -33.30 -21.13 -70.45
CA THR A 156 -33.34 -22.57 -70.76
C THR A 156 -34.77 -23.06 -71.05
N SER A 157 -35.78 -22.22 -70.81
CA SER A 157 -37.20 -22.52 -71.05
C SER A 157 -37.75 -21.99 -72.39
N GLN A 158 -36.91 -21.54 -73.32
CA GLN A 158 -37.41 -21.22 -74.67
C GLN A 158 -37.51 -22.52 -75.49
N PRO A 159 -38.71 -22.85 -76.04
CA PRO A 159 -38.91 -24.09 -76.77
C PRO A 159 -38.12 -24.04 -78.08
N ILE A 160 -37.36 -25.10 -78.34
CA ILE A 160 -36.71 -25.34 -79.63
C ILE A 160 -37.83 -25.65 -80.62
N VAL A 161 -38.15 -24.69 -81.49
CA VAL A 161 -39.06 -24.91 -82.61
C VAL A 161 -38.24 -25.46 -83.76
N SER A 162 -38.39 -26.76 -84.05
CA SER A 162 -38.28 -27.34 -85.39
C SER A 162 -38.91 -28.72 -85.43
#